data_AF-A0A7C7MFA7-F1
#
_entry.id   AF-A0A7C7MFA7-F1
#
_cell.length_a   1.000
_cell.length_b   1.000
_cell.length_c   1.000
_cell.angle_alpha   90.00
_cell.angle_beta   90.00
_cell.angle_gamma   90.00
#
_symmetry.space_group_name_H-M   'P 1'
#
loop_
_entity.id
_entity.type
_entity.pdbx_description
1 polymer ?
#
loop_
_entity_poly.entity_id
_entity_poly.type
_entity_poly.pdbx_seq_one_letter_code
_entity_poly.pdbx_strand_id
1 'polypeptide(L)' 'MNDTLISIVESHLSTGHVLLDVSEDKRGNYIRVVIDSERSVTLDDTTQLSQTLRDSNEIDARFP' A
#
# COMPACT_ATOMS: atom_id res chain seq x y z
N MET A 1 -4.19 -14.10 3.85
CA MET A 1 -4.12 -12.71 3.36
C MET A 1 -5.23 -11.94 4.02
N ASN A 2 -4.99 -10.69 4.40
CA ASN A 2 -6.06 -9.80 4.86
C ASN A 2 -6.70 -9.20 3.61
N ASP A 3 -7.73 -9.86 3.07
CA ASP A 3 -8.40 -9.49 1.81
C ASP A 3 -8.84 -8.03 1.79
N THR A 4 -9.15 -7.48 2.97
CA THR A 4 -9.52 -6.08 3.11
C THR A 4 -8.35 -5.11 2.92
N LEU A 5 -7.16 -5.44 3.44
CA LEU A 5 -5.96 -4.61 3.28
C LEU A 5 -5.49 -4.61 1.82
N ILE A 6 -5.63 -5.75 1.15
CA ILE A 6 -5.40 -5.88 -0.29
C ILE A 6 -6.31 -4.92 -1.06
N SER A 7 -7.62 -4.97 -0.82
CA SER A 7 -8.57 -4.11 -1.54
C SER A 7 -8.31 -2.62 -1.32
N ILE A 8 -7.89 -2.21 -0.12
CA ILE A 8 -7.49 -0.82 0.14
C ILE A 8 -6.26 -0.48 -0.68
N VAL A 9 -5.19 -1.26 -0.59
CA VAL A 9 -3.94 -0.92 -1.28
C VAL A 9 -4.14 -0.90 -2.80
N GLU A 10 -4.87 -1.87 -3.35
CA GLU A 10 -5.19 -1.94 -4.79
C GLU A 10 -5.97 -0.71 -5.29
N SER A 11 -6.90 -0.17 -4.50
CA SER A 11 -7.69 1.00 -4.91
C SER A 11 -6.86 2.29 -5.05
N HIS A 12 -5.67 2.31 -4.44
CA HIS A 12 -4.74 3.44 -4.45
C HIS A 12 -3.55 3.24 -5.39
N LEU A 13 -3.44 2.11 -6.09
CA LEU A 13 -2.36 1.89 -7.05
C LEU A 13 -2.57 2.73 -8.32
N SER A 14 -1.52 3.43 -8.73
CA SER A 14 -1.47 4.09 -10.04
C SER A 14 -1.51 3.07 -11.18
N THR A 15 -2.00 3.50 -12.34
CA THR A 15 -2.06 2.67 -13.56
C THR A 15 -0.69 2.06 -13.90
N GLY A 16 -0.65 0.74 -14.09
CA GLY A 16 0.57 0.00 -14.43
C GLY A 16 1.40 -0.43 -13.22
N HIS A 17 0.96 -0.14 -11.99
CA HIS A 17 1.43 -0.82 -10.78
C HIS A 17 0.53 -2.02 -10.46
N VAL A 18 1.15 -3.09 -9.95
CA VAL A 18 0.46 -4.32 -9.55
C VAL A 18 0.85 -4.66 -8.13
N LEU A 19 -0.14 -4.97 -7.28
CA LEU A 19 0.13 -5.44 -5.92
C LEU A 19 0.62 -6.89 -5.99
N LEU A 20 1.84 -7.15 -5.51
CA LEU A 20 2.37 -8.50 -5.38
C LEU A 20 2.06 -9.10 -4.00
N ASP A 21 2.22 -8.30 -2.95
CA ASP A 21 1.97 -8.72 -1.58
C ASP A 21 1.66 -7.52 -0.69
N VAL A 22 0.87 -7.78 0.35
CA VAL A 22 0.71 -6.86 1.46
C VAL A 22 0.71 -7.63 2.77
N SER A 23 1.59 -7.21 3.68
CA SER A 23 1.73 -7.81 5.00
C SER A 23 1.76 -6.75 6.08
N GLU A 24 1.22 -7.10 7.23
CA GLU A 24 1.20 -6.27 8.42
C GLU A 24 2.16 -6.88 9.45
N ASP A 25 3.01 -6.04 10.04
CA ASP A 25 3.82 -6.39 11.20
C ASP A 25 3.39 -5.55 12.40
N LYS A 26 2.53 -6.14 13.25
CA LYS A 26 2.03 -5.51 14.48
C LYS A 26 3.12 -5.25 15.50
N ARG A 27 4.23 -6.00 15.47
CA ARG A 27 5.33 -5.82 16.42
C ARG A 27 6.21 -4.66 15.99
N GLY A 28 6.44 -4.53 14.68
CA GLY A 28 7.18 -3.42 14.09
C GLY A 28 6.35 -2.15 13.86
N ASN A 29 5.03 -2.24 14.00
CA ASN A 29 4.07 -1.17 13.70
C ASN A 29 4.22 -0.62 12.28
N TYR A 30 4.26 -1.52 11.29
CA TYR A 30 4.30 -1.13 9.89
C TYR A 30 3.49 -2.06 9.00
N ILE A 31 3.07 -1.53 7.86
CA ILE A 31 2.51 -2.29 6.76
C ILE A 31 3.55 -2.29 5.66
N ARG A 32 3.86 -3.48 5.14
CA ARG A 32 4.72 -3.67 3.98
C ARG A 32 3.85 -3.90 2.76
N VAL A 33 3.99 -3.01 1.80
CA VAL A 33 3.38 -3.14 0.48
C VAL A 33 4.49 -3.48 -0.51
N VAL A 34 4.31 -4.54 -1.28
CA VAL A 34 5.23 -4.95 -2.35
C VAL A 34 4.49 -4.81 -3.67
N ILE A 35 5.01 -3.94 -4.53
CA ILE A 35 4.46 -3.72 -5.88
C ILE A 35 5.45 -4.16 -6.95
N ASP A 36 4.89 -4.54 -8.09
CA ASP A 36 5.59 -4.56 -9.37
C ASP A 36 5.05 -3.46 -10.28
N SER A 37 5.74 -3.18 -11.38
CA SER A 37 5.24 -2.25 -12.37
C SER A 37 5.74 -2.53 -13.77
N GLU A 38 4.90 -2.19 -14.75
CA GLU A 38 5.27 -2.20 -16.18
C GLU A 38 6.42 -1.23 -16.51
N ARG A 39 6.67 -0.24 -15.64
CA ARG A 39 7.73 0.77 -15.80
C ARG A 39 8.63 0.77 -14.57
N SER A 40 9.80 1.40 -14.66
CA SER A 40 10.67 1.58 -13.50
C SER A 40 9.94 2.31 -12.37
N VAL A 41 9.89 1.69 -11.18
CA VAL A 41 9.35 2.32 -9.97
C VAL A 41 10.33 3.37 -9.46
N THR A 42 9.85 4.57 -9.22
CA THR A 42 10.62 5.68 -8.66
C THR A 42 10.33 5.90 -7.18
N LEU A 43 11.18 6.67 -6.50
CA LEU A 43 10.92 7.08 -5.12
C LEU A 43 9.68 7.98 -5.03
N ASP A 44 9.39 8.77 -6.05
CA ASP A 44 8.18 9.61 -6.11
C ASP A 44 6.91 8.74 -6.15
N ASP A 45 6.91 7.67 -6.94
CA ASP A 45 5.77 6.72 -6.98
C ASP A 45 5.52 6.11 -5.58
N THR A 46 6.60 5.69 -4.90
CA THR A 46 6.48 5.12 -3.54
C THR A 46 6.03 6.16 -2.53
N THR A 47 6.46 7.41 -2.68
CA THR A 47 6.07 8.52 -1.81
C THR A 47 4.59 8.83 -2.01
N GLN A 48 4.14 8.95 -3.25
CA GLN A 48 2.74 9.23 -3.60
C GLN A 48 1.80 8.14 -3.08
N LEU A 49 2.16 6.85 -3.28
CA LEU A 49 1.35 5.74 -2.76
C LEU A 49 1.27 5.78 -1.22
N SER A 50 2.40 5.96 -0.55
CA SER A 50 2.43 6.01 0.93
C SER A 50 1.65 7.20 1.51
N GLN A 51 1.67 8.36 0.84
CA GLN A 51 0.89 9.54 1.22
C GLN A 51 -0.61 9.31 1.01
N THR A 52 -1.00 8.80 -0.16
CA THR A 52 -2.42 8.57 -0.47
C THR A 52 -3.06 7.56 0.49
N LEU A 53 -2.33 6.50 0.84
CA LEU A 53 -2.79 5.49 1.82
C LEU A 53 -2.91 6.05 3.23
N ARG A 54 -2.03 6.98 3.63
CA ARG A 54 -2.12 7.66 4.93
C ARG A 54 -3.30 8.62 4.94
N ASP A 55 -3.42 9.45 3.91
CA ASP A 55 -4.41 10.53 3.84
C ASP A 55 -5.85 10.00 3.68
N SER A 56 -6.04 8.77 3.17
CA SER A 56 -7.36 8.15 3.08
C SER A 56 -7.96 7.80 4.44
N ASN A 57 -7.15 7.72 5.50
CA ASN A 57 -7.53 7.23 6.84
C ASN A 57 -8.15 5.82 6.85
N GLU A 58 -8.17 5.10 5.71
CA GLU A 58 -8.76 3.76 5.59
C GLU A 58 -7.91 2.70 6.31
N ILE A 59 -6.61 2.97 6.38
CA ILE A 59 -5.64 2.21 7.16
C ILE A 59 -5.76 2.60 8.64
N ASP A 60 -5.64 3.88 8.98
CA ASP A 60 -5.63 4.36 10.38
C ASP A 60 -6.90 4.01 11.16
N ALA A 61 -8.08 4.04 10.51
CA ALA A 61 -9.34 3.61 11.13
C ALA A 61 -9.33 2.14 11.60
N ARG A 62 -8.37 1.33 11.13
CA ARG A 62 -8.26 -0.10 11.40
C ARG A 62 -6.99 -0.48 12.17
N PHE A 63 -6.05 0.46 12.35
CA PHE A 63 -4.79 0.26 13.07
C PHE A 63 -4.52 1.47 14.01
N PRO A 64 -5.08 1.48 15.23
CA PRO A 64 -4.88 2.56 16.21
C PRO A 64 -3.47 2.59 16.83
#